data_AF-A0A914M3S4-F1
#
_entry.id   AF-A0A914M3S4-F1
#
_cell.length_a   1.000
_cell.length_b   1.000
_cell.length_c   1.000
_cell.angle_alpha   90.00
_cell.angle_beta   90.00
_cell.angle_gamma   90.00
#
_symmetry.space_group_name_H-M   'P 1'
#
loop_
_entity.id
_entity.type
_entity.pdbx_description
1 polymer ?
#
loop_
_entity_poly.entity_id
_entity_poly.type
_entity_poly.pdbx_seq_one_letter_code
_entity_poly.pdbx_strand_id
1 'polypeptide(L)'
;MGGREGLVDTAVKTAETGYMQRRLVKCLEDLVVSYDNTVRTSTNEVVQFVFGDDGLDPSYMEARDGKLLDLSHLLNQVKSTQKELSQQTDYPNDASVYELDSHDIIRKEIDLSLASIQNEIKDTKSKQLLVTNKFADELYDFICKRFNANKKLLQLQVNCERHRAYMSPTTRSGKVCCKTCEEFRFRRQAQLRSNGLSLAQIRQFLLLCQGKVRRAIVEPGTAVGAVAATSIGEPSTQMTLKTFHFAGVASMNITQGVPRIKEIINAVRSISTPIITVSLSNDKDEKLAKRVKARIERTTLGNNFKI
;
A
#
# COMPACT_ATOMS: atom_id res chain seq x y z
N MET A 1 26.41 20.15 -30.11
CA MET A 1 26.95 20.53 -28.78
C MET A 1 26.40 19.68 -27.64
N GLY A 2 25.10 19.34 -27.59
CA GLY A 2 24.50 18.61 -26.46
C GLY A 2 25.09 17.24 -26.10
N GLY A 3 25.64 16.48 -27.06
CA GLY A 3 26.25 15.17 -26.76
C GLY A 3 27.53 15.23 -25.91
N ARG A 4 28.35 16.28 -26.08
CA ARG A 4 29.57 16.47 -25.28
C ARG A 4 29.25 16.95 -23.87
N GLU A 5 28.25 17.82 -23.73
CA GLU A 5 27.75 18.28 -22.42
C GLU A 5 27.18 17.12 -21.62
N GLY A 6 26.37 16.25 -22.23
CA GLY A 6 25.81 15.07 -21.56
C GLY A 6 26.89 14.10 -21.04
N LEU A 7 27.96 13.85 -21.80
CA LEU A 7 29.07 12.99 -21.39
C LEU A 7 29.85 13.58 -20.20
N VAL A 8 30.14 14.89 -20.25
CA VAL A 8 30.85 15.59 -19.17
C VAL A 8 29.98 15.65 -17.91
N ASP A 9 28.70 15.98 -18.03
CA ASP A 9 27.75 16.00 -16.92
C ASP A 9 27.62 14.63 -16.25
N THR A 10 27.57 13.57 -17.05
CA THR A 10 27.47 12.20 -16.54
C THR A 10 28.72 11.86 -15.72
N ALA A 11 29.92 12.19 -16.21
CA ALA A 11 31.17 11.93 -15.50
C ALA A 11 31.24 12.68 -14.15
N VAL A 12 30.89 13.98 -14.13
CA VAL A 12 30.93 14.79 -12.91
C VAL A 12 29.90 14.33 -11.88
N LYS A 13 28.66 14.10 -12.31
CA LYS A 13 27.55 13.71 -11.40
C LYS A 13 27.74 12.30 -10.83
N THR A 14 28.40 11.40 -11.56
CA THR A 14 28.75 10.06 -11.04
C THR A 14 29.73 10.16 -9.87
N ALA A 15 30.74 11.03 -9.97
CA ALA A 15 31.70 11.25 -8.88
C ALA A 15 31.02 11.87 -7.64
N GLU A 16 30.14 12.87 -7.84
CA GLU A 16 29.41 13.52 -6.75
C GLU A 16 28.47 12.56 -6.01
N THR A 17 27.71 11.74 -6.75
CA THR A 17 26.76 10.80 -6.15
C THR A 17 27.46 9.65 -5.42
N GLY A 18 28.59 9.16 -5.92
CA GLY A 18 29.41 8.18 -5.20
C GLY A 18 29.96 8.72 -3.88
N TYR A 19 30.39 9.99 -3.86
CA TYR A 19 30.82 10.64 -2.61
C TYR A 19 29.67 10.79 -1.62
N MET A 20 28.48 11.19 -2.09
CA MET A 20 27.29 11.28 -1.23
C MET A 20 26.88 9.90 -0.67
N GLN A 21 26.86 8.86 -1.50
CA GLN A 21 26.58 7.48 -1.08
C GLN A 21 27.49 7.07 0.07
N ARG A 22 28.80 7.24 -0.10
CA ARG A 22 29.79 6.89 0.93
C ARG A 22 29.56 7.65 2.23
N ARG A 23 29.22 8.95 2.14
CA ARG A 23 28.92 9.77 3.32
C ARG A 23 27.67 9.28 4.05
N LEU A 24 26.59 8.99 3.32
CA LEU A 24 25.36 8.45 3.90
C LEU A 24 25.60 7.14 4.62
N VAL A 25 26.35 6.21 3.99
CA VAL A 25 26.71 4.95 4.62
C VAL A 25 27.53 5.18 5.90
N LYS A 26 28.55 6.05 5.85
CA LYS A 26 29.37 6.33 7.03
C LYS A 26 28.60 7.00 8.18
N CYS A 27 27.57 7.79 7.88
CA CYS A 27 26.74 8.40 8.90
C CYS A 27 25.70 7.43 9.50
N LEU A 28 25.27 6.42 8.75
CA LEU A 28 24.18 5.52 9.14
C LEU A 28 24.65 4.11 9.47
N GLU A 29 25.92 3.74 9.24
CA GLU A 29 26.43 2.38 9.47
C GLU A 29 26.25 1.87 10.91
N ASP A 30 26.06 2.78 11.85
CA ASP A 30 25.92 2.50 13.27
C ASP A 30 24.49 2.12 13.71
N LEU A 31 23.49 2.28 12.83
CA LEU A 31 22.10 2.02 13.19
C LEU A 31 21.74 0.55 13.01
N VAL A 32 21.36 -0.08 14.12
CA VAL A 32 20.99 -1.51 14.19
C VAL A 32 19.69 -1.69 14.97
N VAL A 33 18.88 -2.66 14.55
CA VAL A 33 17.68 -3.08 15.30
C VAL A 33 18.09 -3.94 16.49
N SER A 34 17.69 -3.54 17.69
CA SER A 34 17.91 -4.29 18.92
C SER A 34 16.84 -5.36 19.14
N TYR A 35 17.07 -6.31 20.06
CA TYR A 35 16.14 -7.40 20.36
C TYR A 35 14.77 -6.94 20.92
N ASP A 36 14.67 -5.71 21.41
CA ASP A 36 13.42 -5.06 21.82
C ASP A 36 12.69 -4.39 20.65
N ASN A 37 13.14 -4.62 19.41
CA ASN A 37 12.68 -4.01 18.16
C ASN A 37 12.88 -2.49 18.06
N THR A 38 13.66 -1.90 18.96
CA THR A 38 14.07 -0.49 18.87
C THR A 38 15.28 -0.34 17.96
N VAL A 39 15.39 0.77 17.24
CA VAL A 39 16.59 1.11 16.46
C VAL A 39 17.52 1.91 17.35
N ARG A 40 18.76 1.42 17.49
CA ARG A 40 19.78 2.03 18.36
C ARG A 40 21.07 2.31 17.60
N THR A 41 21.85 3.25 18.12
CA THR A 41 23.26 3.47 17.77
C THR A 41 24.16 2.49 18.54
N SER A 42 25.47 2.43 18.21
CA SER A 42 26.49 1.70 18.99
C SER A 42 26.59 2.18 20.43
N THR A 43 26.27 3.44 20.70
CA THR A 43 26.23 4.03 22.05
C THR A 43 24.99 3.62 22.85
N ASN A 44 24.13 2.74 22.30
CA ASN A 44 22.84 2.33 22.85
C ASN A 44 21.82 3.47 22.99
N GLU A 45 21.99 4.58 22.27
CA GLU A 45 20.98 5.63 22.21
C GLU A 45 19.84 5.18 21.28
N VAL A 46 18.60 5.33 21.76
CA VAL A 46 17.41 4.94 20.99
C VAL A 46 17.09 6.05 19.99
N VAL A 47 17.18 5.73 18.70
CA VAL A 47 16.85 6.64 17.60
C VAL A 47 15.37 6.50 17.22
N GLN A 48 14.87 5.27 17.15
CA GLN A 48 13.48 4.98 16.82
C GLN A 48 12.94 3.85 17.72
N PHE A 49 11.69 3.96 18.19
CA PHE A 49 11.08 2.94 19.04
C PHE A 49 10.65 1.68 18.27
N VAL A 50 10.27 1.84 17.01
CA VAL A 50 9.87 0.75 16.11
C VAL A 50 10.46 1.09 14.76
N PHE A 51 11.28 0.21 14.19
CA PHE A 51 11.87 0.42 12.86
C PHE A 51 10.78 0.75 11.83
N GLY A 52 10.93 1.82 11.04
CA GLY A 52 9.96 2.17 9.99
C GLY A 52 8.56 2.56 10.48
N ASP A 53 8.35 2.74 11.79
CA ASP A 53 7.06 2.87 12.47
C ASP A 53 6.10 1.69 12.28
N ASP A 54 6.56 0.61 11.64
CA ASP A 54 5.83 -0.62 11.38
C ASP A 54 6.58 -1.88 11.88
N GLY A 55 7.90 -1.86 11.92
CA GLY A 55 8.74 -2.98 12.33
C GLY A 55 8.79 -4.07 11.26
N LEU A 56 8.57 -3.71 10.00
CA LEU A 56 8.54 -4.62 8.87
C LEU A 56 9.79 -4.43 8.01
N ASP A 57 10.26 -5.51 7.41
CA ASP A 57 11.34 -5.48 6.43
C ASP A 57 10.77 -5.12 5.04
N PRO A 58 11.26 -4.04 4.41
CA PRO A 58 10.81 -3.60 3.09
C PRO A 58 11.00 -4.66 2.00
N SER A 59 11.96 -5.58 2.17
CA SER A 59 12.25 -6.65 1.20
C SER A 59 11.08 -7.61 1.00
N TYR A 60 10.21 -7.75 2.00
CA TYR A 60 9.04 -8.64 1.98
C TYR A 60 7.72 -7.92 1.66
N MET A 61 7.75 -6.61 1.40
CA MET A 61 6.56 -5.85 1.03
C MET A 61 6.20 -6.11 -0.44
N GLU A 62 4.98 -6.59 -0.70
CA GLU A 62 4.59 -7.04 -2.05
C GLU A 62 3.83 -5.98 -2.86
N ALA A 63 3.09 -5.08 -2.20
CA ALA A 63 2.20 -4.18 -2.91
C ALA A 63 2.92 -2.92 -3.41
N ARG A 64 2.59 -2.50 -4.64
CA ARG A 64 3.12 -1.28 -5.27
C ARG A 64 2.82 0.01 -4.49
N ASP A 65 1.77 0.00 -3.69
CA ASP A 65 1.33 1.14 -2.87
C ASP A 65 2.05 1.22 -1.51
N GLY A 66 3.08 0.40 -1.29
CA GLY A 66 3.76 0.31 0.01
C GLY A 66 2.93 -0.43 1.07
N LYS A 67 1.99 -1.27 0.65
CA LYS A 67 1.27 -2.18 1.56
C LYS A 67 2.04 -3.49 1.69
N LEU A 68 1.86 -4.13 2.84
CA LEU A 68 2.54 -5.37 3.17
C LEU A 68 2.22 -6.50 2.17
N LEU A 69 0.93 -6.72 1.88
CA LEU A 69 0.47 -7.83 1.05
C LEU A 69 -0.39 -7.36 -0.12
N ASP A 70 -0.22 -8.00 -1.28
CA ASP A 70 -1.24 -7.95 -2.33
C ASP A 70 -2.34 -8.98 -2.05
N LEU A 71 -3.37 -8.53 -1.33
CA LEU A 71 -4.51 -9.35 -0.93
C LEU A 71 -5.27 -9.92 -2.13
N SER A 72 -5.27 -9.21 -3.26
CA SER A 72 -5.99 -9.65 -4.47
C SER A 72 -5.29 -10.84 -5.12
N HIS A 73 -3.96 -10.78 -5.24
CA HIS A 73 -3.16 -11.86 -5.80
C HIS A 73 -3.18 -13.10 -4.90
N LEU A 74 -3.05 -12.90 -3.59
CA LEU A 74 -3.14 -13.97 -2.59
C LEU A 74 -4.47 -14.72 -2.64
N LEU A 75 -5.58 -13.98 -2.75
CA LEU A 75 -6.91 -14.59 -2.83
C LEU A 75 -7.09 -15.40 -4.13
N ASN A 76 -6.53 -14.93 -5.24
CA ASN A 76 -6.54 -15.67 -6.50
C ASN A 76 -5.69 -16.96 -6.43
N GLN A 77 -4.55 -16.90 -5.74
CA GLN A 77 -3.73 -18.08 -5.47
C GLN A 77 -4.51 -19.12 -4.66
N VAL A 78 -5.19 -18.71 -3.59
CA VAL A 78 -5.99 -19.63 -2.77
C VAL A 78 -7.14 -20.25 -3.57
N LYS A 79 -7.82 -19.45 -4.41
CA LYS A 79 -8.88 -19.94 -5.29
C LYS A 79 -8.40 -20.98 -6.30
N SER A 80 -7.15 -20.89 -6.76
CA SER A 80 -6.59 -21.85 -7.71
C SER A 80 -6.07 -23.12 -7.01
N THR A 81 -5.51 -22.99 -5.81
CA THR A 81 -4.99 -24.12 -5.02
C THR A 81 -6.12 -24.98 -4.44
N GLN A 82 -7.16 -24.36 -3.86
CA GLN A 82 -8.32 -25.08 -3.33
C GLN A 82 -9.46 -25.14 -4.36
N LYS A 83 -9.56 -26.28 -5.06
CA LYS A 83 -10.64 -26.60 -6.01
C LYS A 83 -11.93 -27.12 -5.35
N GLU A 84 -12.08 -26.99 -4.03
CA GLU A 84 -13.16 -27.64 -3.26
C GLU A 84 -14.59 -27.26 -3.68
N LEU A 85 -14.80 -26.22 -4.50
CA LEU A 85 -16.11 -25.92 -5.07
C LEU A 85 -16.66 -26.98 -6.06
N SER A 86 -15.94 -28.08 -6.29
CA SER A 86 -16.24 -29.03 -7.36
C SER A 86 -16.70 -30.43 -6.95
N GLN A 87 -16.64 -30.84 -5.67
CA GLN A 87 -16.80 -32.27 -5.37
C GLN A 87 -17.77 -32.70 -4.26
N GLN A 88 -18.41 -31.80 -3.51
CA GLN A 88 -19.53 -32.19 -2.65
C GLN A 88 -20.85 -31.66 -3.19
N THR A 89 -21.69 -32.64 -3.48
CA THR A 89 -23.06 -32.63 -3.96
C THR A 89 -23.97 -31.80 -3.07
N ASP A 90 -25.11 -31.42 -3.65
CA ASP A 90 -26.21 -30.70 -3.01
C ASP A 90 -25.88 -29.24 -2.70
N TYR A 91 -26.33 -28.37 -3.61
CA TYR A 91 -26.69 -27.04 -3.19
C TYR A 91 -27.62 -27.14 -1.98
N PRO A 92 -27.27 -26.59 -0.82
CA PRO A 92 -28.30 -26.19 0.09
C PRO A 92 -29.07 -25.10 -0.66
N ASN A 93 -30.32 -25.40 -0.99
CA ASN A 93 -31.32 -24.37 -1.27
C ASN A 93 -31.46 -23.39 -0.09
N ASP A 94 -30.84 -23.68 1.04
CA ASP A 94 -30.85 -22.82 2.19
C ASP A 94 -29.93 -21.62 1.97
N ALA A 95 -30.59 -20.49 1.81
CA ALA A 95 -30.03 -19.17 2.04
C ALA A 95 -29.37 -19.04 3.43
N SER A 96 -29.55 -20.01 4.35
CA SER A 96 -28.96 -20.04 5.70
C SER A 96 -27.42 -20.16 5.74
N VAL A 97 -26.75 -20.59 4.66
CA VAL A 97 -25.27 -20.56 4.59
C VAL A 97 -24.75 -19.14 4.29
N TYR A 98 -25.62 -18.25 3.81
CA TYR A 98 -25.27 -16.89 3.39
C TYR A 98 -26.06 -15.78 4.10
N GLU A 99 -27.05 -16.13 4.92
CA GLU A 99 -27.90 -15.19 5.63
C GLU A 99 -27.50 -15.07 7.11
N LEU A 100 -27.01 -13.88 7.43
CA LEU A 100 -27.18 -13.12 8.67
C LEU A 100 -26.13 -13.18 9.80
N ASP A 101 -25.27 -14.19 9.94
CA ASP A 101 -24.24 -14.19 11.02
C ASP A 101 -22.78 -14.30 10.52
N SER A 102 -22.55 -14.14 9.21
CA SER A 102 -21.25 -14.36 8.57
C SER A 102 -20.21 -13.28 8.88
N HIS A 103 -20.61 -12.02 9.09
CA HIS A 103 -19.67 -10.96 9.48
C HIS A 103 -19.04 -11.24 10.84
N ASP A 104 -19.82 -11.66 11.83
CA ASP A 104 -19.31 -11.94 13.18
C ASP A 104 -18.44 -13.19 13.22
N ILE A 105 -18.74 -14.21 12.42
CA ILE A 105 -17.90 -15.41 12.28
C ILE A 105 -16.56 -15.05 11.63
N ILE A 106 -16.57 -14.26 10.56
CA ILE A 106 -15.35 -13.80 9.87
C ILE A 106 -14.54 -12.91 10.80
N ARG A 107 -15.19 -11.99 11.52
CA ARG A 107 -14.54 -11.11 12.47
C ARG A 107 -13.90 -11.92 13.60
N LYS A 108 -14.61 -12.89 14.15
CA LYS A 108 -14.05 -13.84 15.13
C LYS A 108 -12.87 -14.63 14.57
N GLU A 109 -12.92 -15.12 13.33
CA GLU A 109 -11.78 -15.84 12.73
C GLU A 109 -10.58 -14.93 12.47
N ILE A 110 -10.81 -13.68 12.06
CA ILE A 110 -9.77 -12.66 11.91
C ILE A 110 -9.19 -12.30 13.29
N ASP A 111 -10.03 -12.08 14.30
CA ASP A 111 -9.62 -11.76 15.66
C ASP A 111 -8.82 -12.92 16.29
N LEU A 112 -9.23 -14.17 16.07
CA LEU A 112 -8.47 -15.37 16.48
C LEU A 112 -7.12 -15.45 15.77
N SER A 113 -7.11 -15.17 14.46
CA SER A 113 -5.90 -15.12 13.63
C SER A 113 -4.92 -14.05 14.12
N LEU A 114 -5.43 -12.87 14.46
CA LEU A 114 -4.66 -11.75 15.00
C LEU A 114 -4.21 -12.04 16.42
N ALA A 115 -5.05 -12.64 17.26
CA ALA A 115 -4.67 -13.05 18.61
C ALA A 115 -3.54 -14.08 18.60
N SER A 116 -3.52 -14.99 17.63
CA SER A 116 -2.41 -15.92 17.42
C SER A 116 -1.11 -15.19 17.09
N ILE A 117 -1.15 -14.23 16.16
CA ILE A 117 0.01 -13.36 15.84
C ILE A 117 0.44 -12.55 17.07
N GLN A 118 -0.51 -11.93 17.78
CA GLN A 118 -0.24 -11.11 18.96
C GLN A 118 0.35 -11.91 20.13
N ASN A 119 -0.08 -13.16 20.32
CA ASN A 119 0.42 -14.01 21.40
C ASN A 119 1.86 -14.47 21.14
N GLU A 120 2.26 -14.70 19.89
CA GLU A 120 3.67 -14.96 19.54
C GLU A 120 4.55 -13.71 19.71
N ILE A 121 3.97 -12.53 19.57
CA ILE A 121 4.66 -11.23 19.73
C ILE A 121 4.81 -10.81 21.21
N LYS A 122 4.04 -11.38 22.14
CA LYS A 122 3.98 -10.94 23.56
C LYS A 122 5.28 -11.08 24.35
N ASP A 123 6.31 -11.75 23.83
CA ASP A 123 7.63 -11.77 24.47
C ASP A 123 8.37 -10.42 24.36
N THR A 124 7.93 -9.50 23.49
CA THR A 124 8.50 -8.14 23.40
C THR A 124 7.55 -7.10 24.01
N LYS A 125 7.92 -6.62 25.21
CA LYS A 125 7.26 -5.51 25.94
C LYS A 125 7.42 -4.16 25.22
N SER A 126 6.98 -4.02 23.97
CA SER A 126 6.76 -2.69 23.37
C SER A 126 6.16 -2.75 21.96
N LYS A 127 4.87 -2.40 21.86
CA LYS A 127 4.30 -1.63 20.74
C LYS A 127 4.39 -2.19 19.30
N GLN A 128 4.46 -3.50 19.08
CA GLN A 128 4.06 -4.13 17.79
C GLN A 128 2.51 -4.18 17.58
N LEU A 129 1.78 -3.31 18.28
CA LEU A 129 0.31 -3.17 18.23
C LEU A 129 -0.17 -2.36 17.00
N LEU A 130 0.71 -1.59 16.35
CA LEU A 130 0.31 -0.63 15.31
C LEU A 130 0.12 -1.27 13.94
N VAL A 131 0.96 -2.23 13.54
CA VAL A 131 0.83 -2.95 12.27
C VAL A 131 -0.32 -3.94 12.32
N THR A 132 -0.45 -4.67 13.42
CA THR A 132 -1.48 -5.71 13.56
C THR A 132 -2.87 -5.12 13.46
N ASN A 133 -3.13 -3.94 14.04
CA ASN A 133 -4.46 -3.31 14.01
C ASN A 133 -4.79 -2.68 12.64
N LYS A 134 -3.87 -1.93 12.03
CA LYS A 134 -4.13 -1.35 10.70
C LYS A 134 -4.30 -2.41 9.63
N PHE A 135 -3.46 -3.44 9.65
CA PHE A 135 -3.54 -4.55 8.72
C PHE A 135 -4.82 -5.38 8.93
N ALA A 136 -5.24 -5.57 10.18
CA ALA A 136 -6.52 -6.21 10.52
C ALA A 136 -7.70 -5.46 9.89
N ASP A 137 -7.74 -4.14 10.03
CA ASP A 137 -8.79 -3.30 9.47
C ASP A 137 -8.77 -3.38 7.94
N GLU A 138 -7.60 -3.36 7.30
CA GLU A 138 -7.47 -3.50 5.84
C GLU A 138 -7.94 -4.87 5.34
N LEU A 139 -7.57 -5.96 6.03
CA LEU A 139 -8.03 -7.30 5.72
C LEU A 139 -9.54 -7.41 5.86
N TYR A 140 -10.09 -6.90 6.96
CA TYR A 140 -11.52 -6.89 7.23
C TYR A 140 -12.26 -6.12 6.14
N ASP A 141 -11.81 -4.92 5.80
CA ASP A 141 -12.39 -4.10 4.73
C ASP A 141 -12.34 -4.80 3.38
N PHE A 142 -11.23 -5.45 3.05
CA PHE A 142 -11.07 -6.19 1.80
C PHE A 142 -12.07 -7.35 1.70
N ILE A 143 -12.16 -8.16 2.75
CA ILE A 143 -13.07 -9.30 2.83
C ILE A 143 -14.53 -8.79 2.76
N CYS A 144 -14.87 -7.77 3.56
CA CYS A 144 -16.21 -7.19 3.60
C CYS A 144 -16.64 -6.60 2.26
N LYS A 145 -15.76 -5.87 1.56
CA LYS A 145 -16.03 -5.36 0.20
C LYS A 145 -16.35 -6.50 -0.76
N ARG A 146 -15.64 -7.63 -0.67
CA ARG A 146 -15.88 -8.80 -1.52
C ARG A 146 -17.17 -9.54 -1.18
N PHE A 147 -17.48 -9.71 0.11
CA PHE A 147 -18.75 -10.28 0.55
C PHE A 147 -19.94 -9.42 0.12
N ASN A 148 -19.86 -8.10 0.26
CA ASN A 148 -20.91 -7.18 -0.18
C ASN A 148 -21.10 -7.21 -1.70
N ALA A 149 -20.03 -7.35 -2.48
CA ALA A 149 -20.14 -7.57 -3.92
C ALA A 149 -20.85 -8.90 -4.25
N ASN A 150 -20.59 -9.96 -3.48
CA ASN A 150 -21.22 -11.27 -3.64
C ASN A 150 -22.67 -11.33 -3.15
N LYS A 151 -23.08 -10.48 -2.20
CA LYS A 151 -24.48 -10.38 -1.72
C LYS A 151 -25.45 -10.08 -2.85
N LYS A 152 -25.06 -9.23 -3.81
CA LYS A 152 -25.86 -8.96 -5.02
C LYS A 152 -26.04 -10.20 -5.90
N LEU A 153 -25.04 -11.10 -5.94
CA LEU A 153 -25.11 -12.35 -6.70
C LEU A 153 -26.02 -13.37 -6.02
N LEU A 154 -26.08 -13.35 -4.68
CA LEU A 154 -26.94 -14.24 -3.90
C LEU A 154 -28.43 -13.89 -4.03
N GLN A 155 -28.75 -12.61 -4.27
CA GLN A 155 -30.10 -12.09 -4.51
C GLN A 155 -30.63 -12.36 -5.93
N LEU A 156 -29.84 -12.97 -6.82
CA LEU A 156 -30.30 -13.32 -8.16
C LEU A 156 -31.41 -14.37 -8.09
N GLN A 157 -32.44 -14.15 -8.91
CA GLN A 157 -33.57 -15.07 -9.00
C GLN A 157 -33.11 -16.48 -9.39
N VAL A 158 -33.50 -17.46 -8.59
CA VAL A 158 -33.19 -18.89 -8.83
C VAL A 158 -34.21 -19.53 -9.77
N ASN A 159 -35.44 -19.03 -9.74
CA ASN A 159 -36.57 -19.53 -10.51
C ASN A 159 -37.20 -18.38 -11.32
N CYS A 160 -37.81 -18.69 -12.46
CA CYS A 160 -38.55 -17.71 -13.26
C CYS A 160 -39.82 -17.24 -12.54
N GLU A 161 -40.42 -16.14 -13.01
CA GLU A 161 -41.64 -15.56 -12.42
C GLU A 161 -42.80 -16.56 -12.27
N ARG A 162 -42.90 -17.55 -13.18
CA ARG A 162 -43.90 -18.63 -13.14
C ARG A 162 -43.63 -19.70 -12.08
N HIS A 163 -42.39 -19.84 -11.63
CA HIS A 163 -41.96 -20.85 -10.66
C HIS A 163 -41.40 -20.24 -9.36
N ARG A 164 -41.71 -18.97 -9.09
CA ARG A 164 -41.23 -18.22 -7.92
C ARG A 164 -41.75 -18.77 -6.57
N ALA A 165 -42.87 -19.50 -6.57
CA ALA A 165 -43.54 -20.00 -5.37
C ALA A 165 -43.19 -21.46 -4.98
N TYR A 166 -42.49 -22.22 -5.84
CA TYR A 166 -42.15 -23.62 -5.55
C TYR A 166 -40.81 -23.71 -4.81
N MET A 167 -40.85 -24.01 -3.51
CA MET A 167 -39.67 -24.17 -2.65
C MET A 167 -38.92 -25.49 -2.82
N SER A 168 -39.50 -26.52 -3.45
CA SER A 168 -38.83 -27.79 -3.72
C SER A 168 -38.52 -27.96 -5.22
N PRO A 169 -37.33 -28.50 -5.57
CA PRO A 169 -36.86 -28.60 -6.95
C PRO A 169 -37.44 -29.83 -7.68
N THR A 170 -38.71 -30.16 -7.46
CA THR A 170 -39.35 -31.30 -8.09
C THR A 170 -40.83 -30.99 -8.35
N THR A 171 -41.24 -31.12 -9.62
CA THR A 171 -42.64 -31.46 -9.91
C THR A 171 -42.98 -32.78 -9.22
N ARG A 172 -44.26 -33.11 -9.04
CA ARG A 172 -44.74 -34.47 -8.68
C ARG A 172 -44.12 -35.62 -9.53
N SER A 173 -43.39 -35.28 -10.60
CA SER A 173 -42.74 -36.17 -11.57
C SER A 173 -41.20 -36.08 -11.61
N GLY A 174 -40.54 -35.39 -10.67
CA GLY A 174 -39.06 -35.44 -10.55
C GLY A 174 -38.27 -34.80 -11.70
N LYS A 175 -38.86 -33.90 -12.51
CA LYS A 175 -38.15 -33.18 -13.58
C LYS A 175 -37.88 -31.72 -13.22
N VAL A 176 -36.70 -31.24 -13.61
CA VAL A 176 -36.26 -29.84 -13.50
C VAL A 176 -37.21 -28.94 -14.29
N CYS A 177 -37.72 -27.91 -13.62
CA CYS A 177 -38.61 -26.90 -14.17
C CYS A 177 -37.94 -26.14 -15.33
N CYS A 178 -38.67 -25.93 -16.43
CA CYS A 178 -38.39 -25.17 -17.67
C CYS A 178 -36.96 -24.64 -17.99
N LYS A 179 -36.60 -24.63 -19.29
CA LYS A 179 -35.31 -24.13 -19.82
C LYS A 179 -34.82 -22.80 -19.21
N THR A 180 -35.70 -21.85 -18.93
CA THR A 180 -35.32 -20.55 -18.34
C THR A 180 -34.87 -20.67 -16.87
N CYS A 181 -35.46 -21.57 -16.07
CA CYS A 181 -35.00 -21.82 -14.70
C CYS A 181 -33.65 -22.54 -14.69
N GLU A 182 -33.41 -23.42 -15.66
CA GLU A 182 -32.11 -24.08 -15.85
C GLU A 182 -31.02 -23.05 -16.19
N GLU A 183 -31.31 -22.10 -17.08
CA GLU A 183 -30.40 -20.97 -17.40
C GLU A 183 -30.14 -20.07 -16.20
N PHE A 184 -31.16 -19.69 -15.42
CA PHE A 184 -30.97 -18.87 -14.22
C PHE A 184 -30.11 -19.59 -13.16
N ARG A 185 -30.32 -20.89 -12.95
CA ARG A 185 -29.50 -21.70 -12.03
C ARG A 185 -28.07 -21.85 -12.52
N PHE A 186 -27.87 -22.13 -13.82
CA PHE A 186 -26.54 -22.25 -14.42
C PHE A 186 -25.77 -20.93 -14.31
N ARG A 187 -26.40 -19.79 -14.63
CA ARG A 187 -25.80 -18.45 -14.50
C ARG A 187 -25.43 -18.15 -13.05
N ARG A 188 -26.32 -18.43 -12.09
CA ARG A 188 -26.05 -18.25 -10.66
C ARG A 188 -24.89 -19.15 -10.21
N GLN A 189 -24.85 -20.43 -10.62
CA GLN A 189 -23.76 -21.35 -10.31
C GLN A 189 -22.41 -20.86 -10.86
N ALA A 190 -22.38 -20.46 -12.12
CA ALA A 190 -21.18 -19.97 -12.77
C ALA A 190 -20.64 -18.70 -12.07
N GLN A 191 -21.54 -17.80 -11.66
CA GLN A 191 -21.17 -16.59 -10.91
C GLN A 191 -20.74 -16.87 -9.47
N LEU A 192 -21.37 -17.82 -8.77
CA LEU A 192 -20.92 -18.25 -7.44
C LEU A 192 -19.58 -18.97 -7.51
N ARG A 193 -19.32 -19.75 -8.57
CA ARG A 193 -18.03 -20.41 -8.79
C ARG A 193 -16.89 -19.43 -9.09
N SER A 194 -17.17 -18.37 -9.85
CA SER A 194 -16.14 -17.38 -10.18
C SER A 194 -15.88 -16.39 -9.04
N ASN A 195 -16.94 -15.89 -8.39
CA ASN A 195 -16.83 -14.80 -7.43
C ASN A 195 -16.94 -15.22 -5.96
N GLY A 196 -17.61 -16.34 -5.68
CA GLY A 196 -17.80 -16.86 -4.33
C GLY A 196 -16.49 -17.26 -3.64
N LEU A 197 -16.57 -17.35 -2.33
CA LEU A 197 -15.50 -17.75 -1.43
C LEU A 197 -16.07 -18.78 -0.46
N SER A 198 -15.44 -19.94 -0.33
CA SER A 198 -15.79 -20.89 0.72
C SER A 198 -15.12 -20.52 2.03
N LEU A 199 -15.68 -20.99 3.14
CA LEU A 199 -15.08 -20.81 4.46
C LEU A 199 -13.70 -21.47 4.56
N ALA A 200 -13.49 -22.61 3.90
CA ALA A 200 -12.18 -23.27 3.80
C ALA A 200 -11.15 -22.39 3.07
N GLN A 201 -11.56 -21.74 1.96
CA GLN A 201 -10.71 -20.80 1.23
C GLN A 201 -10.35 -19.58 2.07
N ILE A 202 -11.29 -19.06 2.86
CA ILE A 202 -11.02 -17.91 3.75
C ILE A 202 -10.00 -18.30 4.83
N ARG A 203 -10.15 -19.47 5.45
CA ARG A 203 -9.18 -19.97 6.44
C ARG A 203 -7.78 -20.12 5.84
N GLN A 204 -7.67 -20.74 4.67
CA GLN A 204 -6.37 -20.88 3.98
C GLN A 204 -5.78 -19.53 3.59
N PHE A 205 -6.62 -18.60 3.14
CA PHE A 205 -6.20 -17.22 2.85
C PHE A 205 -5.65 -16.52 4.09
N LEU A 206 -6.34 -16.62 5.23
CA LEU A 206 -5.88 -16.04 6.49
C LEU A 206 -4.56 -16.68 6.96
N LEU A 207 -4.42 -18.00 6.88
CA LEU A 207 -3.18 -18.70 7.23
C LEU A 207 -1.99 -18.26 6.36
N LEU A 208 -2.20 -18.10 5.05
CA LEU A 208 -1.16 -17.59 4.16
C LEU A 208 -0.79 -16.14 4.48
N CYS A 209 -1.77 -15.29 4.77
CA CYS A 209 -1.54 -13.91 5.17
C CYS A 209 -0.71 -13.84 6.46
N GLN A 210 -1.08 -14.63 7.48
CA GLN A 210 -0.31 -14.73 8.73
C GLN A 210 1.14 -15.17 8.47
N GLY A 211 1.33 -16.22 7.67
CA GLY A 211 2.67 -16.72 7.35
C GLY A 211 3.54 -15.72 6.58
N LYS A 212 2.94 -14.88 5.73
CA LYS A 212 3.67 -13.78 5.07
C LYS A 212 4.00 -12.63 6.03
N VAL A 213 3.06 -12.24 6.89
CA VAL A 213 3.28 -11.18 7.89
C VAL A 213 4.40 -11.56 8.84
N ARG A 214 4.40 -12.80 9.36
CA ARG A 214 5.46 -13.29 10.26
C ARG A 214 6.85 -13.22 9.62
N ARG A 215 6.96 -13.55 8.34
CA ARG A 215 8.23 -13.48 7.60
C ARG A 215 8.67 -12.05 7.31
N ALA A 216 7.74 -11.11 7.27
CA ALA A 216 8.05 -9.71 6.99
C ALA A 216 8.45 -8.92 8.25
N ILE A 217 8.36 -9.50 9.45
CA ILE A 217 8.86 -8.84 10.66
C ILE A 217 10.38 -8.73 10.56
N VAL A 218 10.92 -7.54 10.83
CA VAL A 218 12.36 -7.31 10.77
C VAL A 218 13.09 -8.14 11.81
N GLU A 219 14.20 -8.77 11.41
CA GLU A 219 15.02 -9.56 12.34
C GLU A 219 15.86 -8.63 13.23
N PRO A 220 15.95 -8.89 14.54
CA PRO A 220 16.85 -8.15 15.41
C PRO A 220 18.32 -8.42 15.03
N GLY A 221 19.16 -7.39 15.15
CA GLY A 221 20.54 -7.40 14.67
C GLY A 221 20.70 -6.94 13.22
N THR A 222 19.61 -6.66 12.51
CA THR A 222 19.68 -6.12 11.14
C THR A 222 20.30 -4.72 11.13
N ALA A 223 21.31 -4.52 10.27
CA ALA A 223 21.99 -3.25 10.05
C ALA A 223 21.15 -2.30 9.18
N VAL A 224 20.05 -1.79 9.76
CA VAL A 224 19.05 -0.98 9.07
C VAL A 224 19.59 0.33 8.52
N GLY A 225 20.62 0.91 9.14
CA GLY A 225 21.20 2.15 8.63
C GLY A 225 21.98 1.97 7.33
N ALA A 226 22.66 0.83 7.14
CA ALA A 226 23.32 0.52 5.87
C ALA A 226 22.29 0.30 4.74
N VAL A 227 21.17 -0.36 5.05
CA VAL A 227 20.05 -0.55 4.12
C VAL A 227 19.46 0.82 3.75
N ALA A 228 19.10 1.64 4.74
CA ALA A 228 18.52 2.97 4.52
C ALA A 228 19.45 3.90 3.74
N ALA A 229 20.75 3.93 4.06
CA ALA A 229 21.74 4.71 3.33
C ALA A 229 21.77 4.34 1.85
N THR A 230 21.77 3.03 1.57
CA THR A 230 21.84 2.51 0.20
C THR A 230 20.55 2.81 -0.56
N SER A 231 19.39 2.64 0.07
CA SER A 231 18.08 2.94 -0.51
C SER A 231 17.90 4.41 -0.88
N ILE A 232 18.59 5.34 -0.20
CA ILE A 232 18.54 6.78 -0.53
C ILE A 232 19.54 7.12 -1.63
N GLY A 233 20.77 6.63 -1.54
CA GLY A 233 21.81 7.09 -2.45
C GLY A 233 21.90 6.33 -3.78
N GLU A 234 21.41 5.08 -3.88
CA GLU A 234 21.27 4.38 -5.17
C GLU A 234 20.32 5.11 -6.14
N PRO A 235 19.07 5.48 -5.79
CA PRO A 235 18.22 6.26 -6.68
C PRO A 235 18.77 7.67 -6.92
N SER A 236 19.54 8.24 -5.99
CA SER A 236 20.21 9.53 -6.18
C SER A 236 21.17 9.49 -7.38
N THR A 237 21.85 8.37 -7.62
CA THR A 237 22.68 8.18 -8.84
C THR A 237 21.83 8.26 -10.10
N GLN A 238 20.62 7.66 -10.10
CA GLN A 238 19.72 7.65 -11.26
C GLN A 238 19.07 9.02 -11.52
N MET A 239 18.81 9.80 -10.47
CA MET A 239 18.22 11.14 -10.59
C MET A 239 19.11 12.11 -11.38
N THR A 240 20.43 11.90 -11.38
CA THR A 240 21.40 12.77 -12.09
C THR A 240 21.18 12.84 -13.60
N LEU A 241 20.62 11.77 -14.19
CA LEU A 241 20.46 11.61 -15.63
C LEU A 241 19.09 12.10 -16.14
N LYS A 242 18.07 12.26 -15.26
CA LYS A 242 16.67 12.53 -15.67
C LYS A 242 16.22 13.99 -15.49
N THR A 243 17.03 14.88 -14.93
CA THR A 243 16.59 16.24 -14.53
C THR A 243 16.31 17.21 -15.68
N PHE A 244 16.74 16.92 -16.92
CA PHE A 244 16.65 17.88 -18.03
C PHE A 244 15.40 17.76 -18.91
N HIS A 245 14.52 16.77 -18.69
CA HIS A 245 13.41 16.48 -19.61
C HIS A 245 12.00 16.74 -19.07
N PHE A 246 11.84 17.46 -17.95
CA PHE A 246 10.52 17.97 -17.54
C PHE A 246 10.12 19.18 -18.40
N ALA A 247 9.79 18.92 -19.67
CA ALA A 247 9.26 19.92 -20.58
C ALA A 247 7.82 20.28 -20.15
N GLY A 248 7.57 21.53 -19.74
CA GLY A 248 6.20 22.03 -19.54
C GLY A 248 6.00 23.13 -18.50
N VAL A 249 6.95 23.39 -17.59
CA VAL A 249 6.83 24.45 -16.58
C VAL A 249 7.99 25.44 -16.74
N ALA A 250 7.79 26.42 -17.64
CA ALA A 250 8.84 27.34 -18.11
C ALA A 250 9.41 28.33 -17.06
N SER A 251 8.88 28.37 -15.84
CA SER A 251 9.19 29.43 -14.87
C SER A 251 9.99 29.00 -13.65
N MET A 252 10.37 27.72 -13.53
CA MET A 252 10.97 27.23 -12.29
C MET A 252 12.16 26.31 -12.56
N ASN A 253 13.35 26.91 -12.67
CA ASN A 253 14.65 26.25 -12.46
C ASN A 253 14.76 25.81 -10.99
N ILE A 254 13.90 24.90 -10.53
CA ILE A 254 14.02 24.32 -9.19
C ILE A 254 15.27 23.44 -9.25
N THR A 255 16.18 23.59 -8.29
CA THR A 255 17.23 22.60 -8.04
C THR A 255 16.54 21.27 -7.74
N GLN A 256 16.26 20.44 -8.75
CA GLN A 256 15.66 19.12 -8.57
C GLN A 256 16.75 18.06 -8.74
N GLY A 257 16.70 17.04 -7.89
CA GLY A 257 17.68 15.95 -7.87
C GLY A 257 18.86 16.20 -6.94
N VAL A 258 20.05 15.81 -7.39
CA VAL A 258 21.25 15.70 -6.56
C VAL A 258 21.72 17.01 -5.91
N PRO A 259 21.72 18.17 -6.60
CA PRO A 259 22.12 19.43 -5.97
C PRO A 259 21.27 19.77 -4.74
N ARG A 260 19.97 19.44 -4.79
CA ARG A 260 19.05 19.69 -3.68
C ARG A 260 19.26 18.73 -2.53
N ILE A 261 19.48 17.45 -2.82
CA ILE A 261 19.84 16.46 -1.81
C ILE A 261 21.13 16.88 -1.09
N LYS A 262 22.13 17.37 -1.82
CA LYS A 262 23.38 17.90 -1.26
C LYS A 262 23.16 19.10 -0.34
N GLU A 263 22.28 20.04 -0.70
CA GLU A 263 21.91 21.17 0.16
C GLU A 263 21.26 20.72 1.46
N ILE A 264 20.34 19.76 1.39
CA ILE A 264 19.59 19.23 2.54
C ILE A 264 20.52 18.49 3.50
N ILE A 265 21.33 17.55 2.98
CA ILE A 265 22.23 16.73 3.81
C ILE A 265 23.29 17.58 4.50
N ASN A 266 23.80 18.61 3.82
CA ASN A 266 24.81 19.50 4.41
C ASN A 266 24.20 20.63 5.27
N ALA A 267 22.87 20.71 5.38
CA ALA A 267 22.17 21.79 6.07
C ALA A 267 22.71 23.19 5.70
N VAL A 268 22.87 23.44 4.38
CA VAL A 268 23.47 24.68 3.87
C VAL A 268 22.59 25.88 4.23
N ARG A 269 23.19 26.92 4.82
CA ARG A 269 22.47 28.14 5.24
C ARG A 269 21.87 28.93 4.07
N SER A 270 22.59 29.02 2.95
CA SER A 270 22.16 29.72 1.73
C SER A 270 21.88 28.73 0.61
N ILE A 271 20.60 28.39 0.41
CA ILE A 271 20.16 27.50 -0.66
C ILE A 271 20.10 28.25 -2.01
N SER A 272 20.36 27.52 -3.10
CA SER A 272 20.48 28.12 -4.43
C SER A 272 19.15 28.67 -4.95
N THR A 273 18.03 28.02 -4.63
CA THR A 273 16.69 28.43 -5.04
C THR A 273 15.72 28.45 -3.83
N PRO A 274 15.71 29.52 -3.02
CA PRO A 274 14.76 29.66 -1.92
C PRO A 274 13.38 29.99 -2.47
N ILE A 275 12.42 29.09 -2.25
CA ILE A 275 11.02 29.27 -2.65
C ILE A 275 10.15 29.24 -1.40
N ILE A 276 9.28 30.24 -1.27
CA ILE A 276 8.27 30.32 -0.22
C ILE A 276 6.91 30.26 -0.90
N THR A 277 6.09 29.27 -0.54
CA THR A 277 4.71 29.16 -1.00
C THR A 277 3.79 29.75 0.08
N VAL A 278 2.98 30.73 -0.30
CA VAL A 278 2.03 31.39 0.60
C VAL A 278 0.63 31.11 0.08
N SER A 279 -0.23 30.55 0.94
CA SER A 279 -1.66 30.40 0.65
C SER A 279 -2.41 31.70 0.91
N LEU A 280 -3.41 32.00 0.10
CA LEU A 280 -4.29 33.15 0.32
C LEU A 280 -5.46 32.71 1.20
N SER A 281 -6.01 33.61 2.02
CA SER A 281 -7.21 33.31 2.80
C SER A 281 -8.45 33.15 1.93
N ASN A 282 -8.44 33.75 0.73
CA ASN A 282 -9.48 33.60 -0.28
C ASN A 282 -8.82 33.40 -1.65
N ASP A 283 -8.72 32.14 -2.08
CA ASP A 283 -8.07 31.75 -3.33
C ASP A 283 -8.87 32.15 -4.59
N LYS A 284 -10.13 32.56 -4.44
CA LYS A 284 -11.02 32.85 -5.57
C LYS A 284 -10.99 34.31 -6.00
N ASP A 285 -10.45 35.22 -5.19
CA ASP A 285 -10.41 36.65 -5.50
C ASP A 285 -9.06 37.05 -6.11
N GLU A 286 -9.04 37.19 -7.43
CA GLU A 286 -7.86 37.61 -8.20
C GLU A 286 -7.37 39.02 -7.82
N LYS A 287 -8.30 39.93 -7.45
CA LYS A 287 -7.93 41.31 -7.11
C LYS A 287 -7.15 41.36 -5.79
N LEU A 288 -7.57 40.55 -4.82
CA LEU A 288 -6.84 40.39 -3.56
C LEU A 288 -5.47 39.74 -3.79
N ALA A 289 -5.39 38.70 -4.63
CA ALA A 289 -4.13 38.05 -4.97
C ALA A 289 -3.11 39.04 -5.57
N LYS A 290 -3.55 39.90 -6.51
CA LYS A 290 -2.71 40.95 -7.10
C LYS A 290 -2.22 41.97 -6.07
N ARG A 291 -3.09 42.39 -5.14
CA ARG A 291 -2.71 43.33 -4.06
C ARG A 291 -1.69 42.72 -3.11
N VAL A 292 -1.88 41.45 -2.72
CA VAL A 292 -0.94 40.74 -1.85
C VAL A 292 0.41 40.55 -2.53
N LYS A 293 0.42 40.14 -3.81
CA LYS A 293 1.65 40.07 -4.62
C LYS A 293 2.41 41.39 -4.60
N ALA A 294 1.73 42.50 -4.90
CA ALA A 294 2.35 43.82 -4.95
C ALA A 294 2.93 44.29 -3.59
N ARG A 295 2.39 43.81 -2.46
CA ARG A 295 2.91 44.13 -1.12
C ARG A 295 4.16 43.33 -0.74
N ILE A 296 4.29 42.10 -1.25
CA ILE A 296 5.39 41.18 -0.93
C ILE A 296 6.55 41.38 -1.91
N GLU A 297 6.25 41.70 -3.16
CA GLU A 297 7.26 41.89 -4.20
C GLU A 297 8.15 43.11 -3.88
N ARG A 298 9.44 42.86 -3.73
CA ARG A 298 10.41 43.93 -3.46
C ARG A 298 10.57 44.79 -4.71
N THR A 299 10.06 46.01 -4.64
CA THR A 299 10.24 47.03 -5.67
C THR A 299 11.36 47.99 -5.27
N THR A 300 12.33 48.21 -6.16
CA THR A 300 13.39 49.21 -6.01
C THR A 300 13.09 50.42 -6.89
N LEU A 301 13.57 51.62 -6.52
CA LEU A 301 13.30 52.85 -7.28
C LEU A 301 13.75 52.75 -8.75
N GLY A 302 14.85 52.03 -9.04
CA GLY A 302 15.32 51.80 -10.41
C GLY A 302 14.37 50.98 -11.30
N ASN A 303 13.44 50.22 -10.72
CA ASN A 303 12.42 49.50 -11.50
C ASN A 303 11.24 50.40 -11.90
N ASN A 304 11.03 51.52 -11.19
CA ASN A 304 9.94 52.47 -11.47
C ASN A 304 10.36 53.57 -12.46
N PHE A 305 11.66 53.85 -12.60
CA PHE A 305 12.21 54.84 -13.52
C PHE A 305 12.99 54.17 -14.66
N LYS A 306 12.32 53.33 -15.46
CA LYS A 306 12.76 53.07 -16.84
C LYS A 306 12.09 54.11 -17.74
N ILE A 307 12.77 55.24 -17.93
CA ILE A 307 12.49 56.21 -19.00
C ILE A 307 13.18 55.70 -20.27
#